data_AF-A0A351RX30-F1
#
_entry.id   AF-A0A351RX30-F1
#
_cell.length_a   1.000
_cell.length_b   1.000
_cell.length_c   1.000
_cell.angle_alpha   90.00
_cell.angle_beta   90.00
_cell.angle_gamma   90.00
#
_symmetry.space_group_name_H-M   'P 1'
#
loop_
_entity.id
_entity.type
_entity.pdbx_description
1 polymer ?
#
loop_
_entity_poly.entity_id
_entity_poly.type
_entity_poly.pdbx_seq_one_letter_code
_entity_poly.pdbx_strand_id
1 'polypeptide(L)'
;MKNILITLIASVLILFGITLISAETSSYKFKHTMHHVLDNYTHARISYSLKKYDISDIFLKHVLENLKEVPAFIPDYNMDGMKLDKEVINKRLNELKQKMSSLRDAVRKRELKEINKQSDEIFRMCVGCHEGTKNKYLFKEPGEGIEPTFQEYMHKISEDFKTARIYSENKEFNETEEYLKLINFYLGLLEGIFPEKGPSGIILDRDGFIRRMKDFVKLNEDAQKNIKERKVFDAESFKKSLNELCVACHEPERVK
;
A
#
# COMPACT_ATOMS: atom_id res chain seq x y z
N MET A 1 14.40 6.17 55.45
CA MET A 1 14.91 6.92 54.28
C MET A 1 15.51 6.02 53.18
N LYS A 2 16.35 5.03 53.49
CA LYS A 2 16.94 4.12 52.47
C LYS A 2 15.92 3.39 51.57
N ASN A 3 14.79 2.94 52.12
CA ASN A 3 13.79 2.18 51.34
C ASN A 3 12.98 3.04 50.36
N ILE A 4 12.81 4.35 50.60
CA ILE A 4 12.06 5.24 49.71
C ILE A 4 12.90 5.57 48.45
N LEU A 5 14.21 5.72 48.63
CA LEU A 5 15.14 6.03 47.54
C LEU A 5 15.28 4.89 46.52
N ILE A 6 15.26 3.63 46.99
CA ILE A 6 15.35 2.45 46.13
C ILE A 6 14.08 2.27 45.29
N THR A 7 12.90 2.48 45.88
CA THR A 7 11.64 2.40 45.14
C THR A 7 11.53 3.50 44.08
N LEU A 8 11.99 4.72 44.39
CA LEU A 8 11.99 5.84 43.43
C LEU A 8 12.90 5.56 42.22
N ILE A 9 14.09 4.99 42.43
CA ILE A 9 15.03 4.65 41.35
C ILE A 9 14.46 3.52 40.48
N ALA A 10 13.84 2.49 41.07
CA ALA A 10 13.19 1.42 40.32
C ALA A 10 11.99 1.93 39.51
N SER A 11 11.17 2.83 40.07
CA SER A 11 10.04 3.45 39.35
C SER A 11 10.51 4.31 38.18
N VAL A 12 11.60 5.07 38.32
CA VAL A 12 12.19 5.87 37.25
C VAL A 12 12.74 4.98 36.13
N LEU A 13 13.46 3.89 36.47
CA LEU A 13 13.99 2.95 35.49
C LEU A 13 12.89 2.20 34.73
N ILE A 14 11.80 1.84 35.40
CA ILE A 14 10.61 1.25 34.75
C ILE A 14 9.93 2.28 33.84
N LEU A 15 9.83 3.56 34.25
CA LEU A 15 9.30 4.63 33.41
C LEU A 15 10.16 4.86 32.15
N PHE A 16 11.48 4.85 32.29
CA PHE A 16 12.41 4.95 31.16
C PHE A 16 12.30 3.74 30.23
N GLY A 17 12.18 2.52 30.76
CA GLY A 17 11.96 1.32 29.96
C GLY A 17 10.65 1.34 29.18
N ILE A 18 9.55 1.77 29.79
CA ILE A 18 8.22 1.85 29.16
C ILE A 18 8.18 2.95 28.08
N THR A 19 8.82 4.10 28.32
CA THR A 19 8.87 5.21 27.35
C THR A 19 9.74 4.88 26.13
N LEU A 20 10.85 4.16 26.31
CA LEU A 20 11.69 3.67 25.20
C LEU A 20 10.95 2.66 24.30
N ILE A 21 10.26 1.67 24.89
CA ILE A 21 9.48 0.67 24.14
C ILE A 21 8.30 1.32 23.38
N SER A 22 7.64 2.32 24.01
CA SER A 22 6.56 3.08 23.38
C SER A 22 7.05 3.98 22.25
N ALA A 23 8.23 4.60 22.40
CA ALA A 23 8.84 5.45 21.36
C ALA A 23 9.25 4.62 20.12
N GLU A 24 9.78 3.42 20.31
CA GLU A 24 10.22 2.52 19.23
C GLU A 24 9.03 2.03 18.40
N THR A 25 7.92 1.65 19.06
CA THR A 25 6.69 1.22 18.38
C THR A 25 5.95 2.36 17.68
N SER A 26 5.98 3.58 18.24
CA SER A 26 5.40 4.78 17.62
C SER A 26 6.15 5.19 16.34
N SER A 27 7.49 5.21 16.38
CA SER A 27 8.33 5.52 15.21
C SER A 27 8.15 4.53 14.06
N TYR A 28 8.05 3.23 14.36
CA TYR A 28 7.79 2.20 13.35
C TYR A 28 6.41 2.38 12.70
N LYS A 29 5.36 2.61 13.50
CA LYS A 29 4.00 2.83 12.97
C LYS A 29 3.91 4.09 12.13
N PHE A 30 4.51 5.19 12.56
CA PHE A 30 4.57 6.43 11.78
C PHE A 30 5.22 6.20 10.41
N LYS A 31 6.40 5.59 10.40
CA LYS A 31 7.14 5.27 9.17
C LYS A 31 6.31 4.36 8.25
N HIS A 32 5.74 3.30 8.81
CA HIS A 32 4.91 2.35 8.08
C HIS A 32 3.70 3.04 7.44
N THR A 33 2.92 3.84 8.18
CA THR A 33 1.75 4.53 7.64
C THR A 33 2.15 5.57 6.58
N MET A 34 3.27 6.27 6.75
CA MET A 34 3.78 7.21 5.75
C MET A 34 4.25 6.51 4.47
N HIS A 35 4.79 5.29 4.54
CA HIS A 35 5.04 4.48 3.34
C HIS A 35 3.75 4.14 2.62
N HIS A 36 2.70 3.73 3.33
CA HIS A 36 1.39 3.47 2.70
C HIS A 36 0.83 4.72 2.00
N VAL A 37 1.06 5.92 2.55
CA VAL A 37 0.71 7.18 1.87
C VAL A 37 1.46 7.33 0.55
N LEU A 38 2.78 7.10 0.55
CA LEU A 38 3.61 7.23 -0.66
C LEU A 38 3.28 6.15 -1.70
N ASP A 39 3.12 4.91 -1.28
CA ASP A 39 2.83 3.77 -2.16
C ASP A 39 1.47 3.96 -2.85
N ASN A 40 0.42 4.24 -2.08
CA ASN A 40 -0.91 4.51 -2.66
C ASN A 40 -0.88 5.73 -3.59
N TYR A 41 -0.16 6.80 -3.24
CA TYR A 41 -0.01 7.95 -4.12
C TYR A 41 0.70 7.60 -5.43
N THR A 42 1.75 6.77 -5.37
CA THR A 42 2.48 6.29 -6.54
C THR A 42 1.56 5.47 -7.45
N HIS A 43 0.77 4.55 -6.90
CA HIS A 43 -0.20 3.78 -7.68
C HIS A 43 -1.35 4.63 -8.23
N ALA A 44 -1.80 5.67 -7.52
CA ALA A 44 -2.74 6.66 -8.05
C ALA A 44 -2.16 7.34 -9.30
N ARG A 45 -0.88 7.74 -9.24
CA ARG A 45 -0.16 8.34 -10.36
C ARG A 45 -0.03 7.45 -11.57
N ILE A 46 0.34 6.19 -11.36
CA ILE A 46 0.35 5.19 -12.43
C ILE A 46 -1.06 5.06 -13.02
N SER A 47 -2.08 4.94 -12.18
CA SER A 47 -3.47 4.72 -12.61
C SER A 47 -4.03 5.84 -13.46
N TYR A 48 -3.91 7.11 -13.05
CA TYR A 48 -4.41 8.21 -13.87
C TYR A 48 -3.57 8.42 -15.15
N SER A 49 -2.27 8.07 -15.15
CA SER A 49 -1.45 8.12 -16.37
C SER A 49 -1.93 7.11 -17.42
N LEU A 50 -2.49 5.99 -16.97
CA LEU A 50 -3.17 4.97 -17.77
C LEU A 50 -4.65 5.29 -18.03
N LYS A 51 -5.12 6.49 -17.67
CA LYS A 51 -6.53 6.94 -17.78
C LYS A 51 -7.53 6.08 -16.98
N LYS A 52 -7.06 5.36 -15.96
CA LYS A 52 -7.87 4.56 -15.01
C LYS A 52 -8.26 5.43 -13.81
N TYR A 53 -9.13 6.42 -14.04
CA TYR A 53 -9.47 7.43 -13.03
C TYR A 53 -10.26 6.87 -11.83
N ASP A 54 -11.06 5.83 -12.03
CA ASP A 54 -11.76 5.10 -10.97
C ASP A 54 -10.77 4.39 -10.02
N ILE A 55 -9.75 3.74 -10.58
CA ILE A 55 -8.66 3.13 -9.79
C ILE A 55 -7.86 4.21 -9.06
N SER A 56 -7.55 5.32 -9.74
CA SER A 56 -6.88 6.45 -9.11
C SER A 56 -7.69 7.04 -7.94
N ASP A 57 -9.02 7.08 -8.03
CA ASP A 57 -9.87 7.55 -6.93
C ASP A 57 -9.78 6.63 -5.70
N ILE A 58 -9.72 5.31 -5.91
CA ILE A 58 -9.56 4.31 -4.83
C ILE A 58 -8.22 4.51 -4.12
N PHE A 59 -7.12 4.62 -4.87
CA PHE A 59 -5.82 4.86 -4.23
C PHE A 59 -5.76 6.19 -3.47
N LEU A 60 -6.35 7.26 -4.01
CA LEU A 60 -6.41 8.54 -3.32
C LEU A 60 -7.35 8.51 -2.09
N LYS A 61 -8.39 7.68 -2.09
CA LYS A 61 -9.19 7.37 -0.90
C LYS A 61 -8.30 6.77 0.20
N HIS A 62 -7.51 5.74 -0.12
CA HIS A 62 -6.62 5.09 0.84
C HIS A 62 -5.51 6.03 1.35
N VAL A 63 -4.98 6.92 0.50
CA VAL A 63 -4.07 7.99 0.94
C VAL A 63 -4.72 8.85 2.02
N LEU A 64 -5.94 9.32 1.78
CA LEU A 64 -6.67 10.19 2.71
C LEU A 64 -7.03 9.47 4.01
N GLU A 65 -7.32 8.17 3.95
CA GLU A 65 -7.55 7.34 5.14
C GLU A 65 -6.29 7.19 5.98
N ASN A 66 -5.16 6.82 5.37
CA ASN A 66 -3.88 6.76 6.05
C ASN A 66 -3.49 8.11 6.68
N LEU A 67 -3.65 9.22 5.95
CA LEU A 67 -3.35 10.58 6.46
C LEU A 67 -4.24 11.01 7.64
N LYS A 68 -5.41 10.40 7.86
CA LYS A 68 -6.21 10.64 9.07
C LYS A 68 -5.58 10.01 10.31
N GLU A 69 -4.88 8.89 10.15
CA GLU A 69 -4.29 8.13 11.25
C GLU A 69 -2.89 8.60 11.64
N VAL A 70 -2.09 9.09 10.66
CA VAL A 70 -0.70 9.52 10.87
C VAL A 70 -0.49 10.40 12.12
N PRO A 71 -1.33 11.42 12.42
CA PRO A 71 -1.13 12.27 13.59
C PRO A 71 -1.05 11.51 14.93
N ALA A 72 -1.75 10.38 15.05
CA ALA A 72 -1.75 9.55 16.26
C ALA A 72 -0.43 8.80 16.47
N PHE A 73 0.40 8.69 15.44
CA PHE A 73 1.64 7.92 15.46
C PHE A 73 2.89 8.79 15.46
N ILE A 74 2.78 10.13 15.43
CA ILE A 74 3.97 11.00 15.40
C ILE A 74 4.82 10.77 16.68
N PRO A 75 6.08 10.32 16.54
CA PRO A 75 6.94 10.11 17.70
C PRO A 75 7.32 11.44 18.36
N ASP A 76 7.69 11.42 19.63
CA ASP A 76 8.15 12.63 20.33
C ASP A 76 9.56 13.04 19.92
N TYR A 77 10.36 12.08 19.45
CA TYR A 77 11.76 12.26 19.07
C TYR A 77 12.04 11.55 17.73
N ASN A 78 13.02 12.05 16.98
CA ASN A 78 13.55 11.36 15.81
C ASN A 78 14.52 10.23 16.23
N MET A 79 15.06 9.49 15.25
CA MET A 79 16.02 8.41 15.50
C MET A 79 17.33 8.88 16.15
N ASP A 80 17.68 10.16 16.01
CA ASP A 80 18.87 10.78 16.60
C ASP A 80 18.61 11.34 18.01
N GLY A 81 17.40 11.14 18.56
CA GLY A 81 17.01 11.65 19.87
C GLY A 81 16.65 13.14 19.91
N MET A 82 16.53 13.81 18.75
CA MET A 82 16.06 15.20 18.66
C MET A 82 14.54 15.26 18.80
N LYS A 83 14.04 16.16 19.66
CA LYS A 83 12.61 16.38 19.85
C LYS A 83 11.97 16.89 18.56
N LEU A 84 10.88 16.24 18.15
CA LEU A 84 10.12 16.64 16.98
C LEU A 84 9.14 17.78 17.29
N ASP A 85 9.06 18.73 16.36
CA ASP A 85 8.02 19.75 16.39
C ASP A 85 6.71 19.18 15.81
N LYS A 86 5.86 18.68 16.70
CA LYS A 86 4.57 18.07 16.32
C LYS A 86 3.62 19.07 15.68
N GLU A 87 3.70 20.36 16.00
CA GLU A 87 2.84 21.38 15.39
C GLU A 87 3.22 21.60 13.93
N VAL A 88 4.52 21.72 13.65
CA VAL A 88 5.03 21.84 12.28
C VAL A 88 4.72 20.57 11.46
N ILE A 89 4.90 19.38 12.03
CA ILE A 89 4.57 18.12 11.35
C ILE A 89 3.08 18.05 11.04
N ASN A 90 2.21 18.30 12.03
CA ASN A 90 0.76 18.28 11.83
C ASN A 90 0.31 19.30 10.79
N LYS A 91 0.91 20.49 10.77
CA LYS A 91 0.63 21.50 9.73
C LYS A 91 0.95 20.95 8.34
N ARG A 92 2.12 20.36 8.13
CA ARG A 92 2.52 19.75 6.86
C ARG A 92 1.62 18.57 6.45
N LEU A 93 1.22 17.73 7.41
CA LEU A 93 0.28 16.63 7.15
C LEU A 93 -1.10 17.15 6.72
N ASN A 94 -1.58 18.23 7.34
CA ASN A 94 -2.84 18.86 6.94
C ASN A 94 -2.76 19.49 5.55
N GLU A 95 -1.64 20.17 5.22
CA GLU A 95 -1.39 20.69 3.86
C GLU A 95 -1.38 19.56 2.82
N LEU A 96 -0.70 18.45 3.12
CA LEU A 96 -0.66 17.26 2.26
C LEU A 96 -2.06 16.68 2.08
N LYS A 97 -2.82 16.51 3.16
CA LYS A 97 -4.19 16.00 3.14
C LYS A 97 -5.12 16.87 2.30
N GLN A 98 -5.02 18.20 2.42
CA GLN A 98 -5.79 19.14 1.61
C GLN A 98 -5.46 18.99 0.12
N LYS A 99 -4.17 18.95 -0.24
CA LYS A 99 -3.74 18.74 -1.63
C LYS A 99 -4.18 17.39 -2.18
N MET A 100 -4.07 16.32 -1.40
CA MET A 100 -4.57 14.99 -1.80
C MET A 100 -6.08 14.99 -2.03
N SER A 101 -6.84 15.71 -1.20
CA SER A 101 -8.29 15.86 -1.39
C SER A 101 -8.60 16.62 -2.68
N SER A 102 -7.91 17.73 -2.94
CA SER A 102 -8.06 18.48 -4.20
C SER A 102 -7.67 17.64 -5.42
N LEU A 103 -6.63 16.82 -5.31
CA LEU A 103 -6.19 15.94 -6.39
C LEU A 103 -7.25 14.88 -6.67
N ARG A 104 -7.83 14.30 -5.61
CA ARG A 104 -8.93 13.33 -5.73
C ARG A 104 -10.15 13.93 -6.43
N ASP A 105 -10.52 15.17 -6.09
CA ASP A 105 -11.61 15.87 -6.77
C ASP A 105 -11.28 16.14 -8.25
N ALA A 106 -10.05 16.55 -8.56
CA ALA A 106 -9.59 16.73 -9.94
C ALA A 106 -9.62 15.42 -10.74
N VAL A 107 -9.22 14.30 -10.12
CA VAL A 107 -9.29 12.95 -10.73
C VAL A 107 -10.73 12.55 -11.02
N ARG A 108 -11.65 12.76 -10.07
CA ARG A 108 -13.09 12.49 -10.25
C ARG A 108 -13.70 13.31 -11.38
N LYS A 109 -13.29 14.57 -11.51
CA LYS A 109 -13.72 15.49 -12.58
C LYS A 109 -12.93 15.33 -13.88
N ARG A 110 -11.87 14.52 -13.89
CA ARG A 110 -10.95 14.30 -15.03
C ARG A 110 -10.27 15.58 -15.52
N GLU A 111 -9.92 16.48 -14.59
CA GLU A 111 -9.30 17.77 -14.85
C GLU A 111 -7.78 17.62 -15.05
N LEU A 112 -7.34 17.14 -16.23
CA LEU A 112 -5.93 16.79 -16.52
C LEU A 112 -4.91 17.86 -16.15
N LYS A 113 -5.23 19.14 -16.40
CA LYS A 113 -4.34 20.26 -16.08
C LYS A 113 -4.07 20.36 -14.58
N GLU A 114 -5.12 20.19 -13.77
CA GLU A 114 -5.02 20.24 -12.31
C GLU A 114 -4.36 18.98 -11.75
N ILE A 115 -4.66 17.81 -12.33
CA ILE A 115 -3.99 16.54 -11.97
C ILE A 115 -2.47 16.67 -12.12
N ASN A 116 -2.00 17.12 -13.29
CA ASN A 116 -0.57 17.25 -13.56
C ASN A 116 0.10 18.27 -12.62
N LYS A 117 -0.53 19.45 -12.45
CA LYS A 117 -0.01 20.50 -11.57
C LYS A 117 0.12 20.03 -10.12
N GLN A 118 -0.95 19.43 -9.58
CA GLN A 118 -0.98 19.01 -8.18
C GLN A 118 -0.09 17.80 -7.93
N SER A 119 0.03 16.89 -8.90
CA SER A 119 0.87 15.69 -8.73
C SER A 119 2.35 16.04 -8.53
N ASP A 120 2.91 16.98 -9.30
CA ASP A 120 4.31 17.35 -9.13
C ASP A 120 4.58 18.07 -7.80
N GLU A 121 3.62 18.86 -7.32
CA GLU A 121 3.69 19.49 -5.99
C GLU A 121 3.65 18.45 -4.86
N ILE A 122 2.70 17.51 -4.93
CA ILE A 122 2.53 16.45 -3.94
C ILE A 122 3.75 15.53 -3.90
N PHE A 123 4.27 15.13 -5.07
CA PHE A 123 5.47 14.29 -5.14
C PHE A 123 6.65 14.95 -4.43
N ARG A 124 6.87 16.25 -4.67
CA ARG A 124 7.92 17.00 -3.97
C ARG A 124 7.68 17.10 -2.45
N MET A 125 6.43 17.19 -2.00
CA MET A 125 6.12 17.15 -0.57
C MET A 125 6.41 15.78 0.07
N CYS A 126 6.10 14.69 -0.62
CA CYS A 126 6.39 13.34 -0.15
C CYS A 126 7.90 13.04 -0.14
N VAL A 127 8.62 13.44 -1.20
CA VAL A 127 10.07 13.22 -1.33
C VAL A 127 10.89 14.16 -0.44
N GLY A 128 10.46 15.41 -0.28
CA GLY A 128 11.11 16.42 0.55
C GLY A 128 11.18 16.06 2.03
N CYS A 129 10.33 15.15 2.51
CA CYS A 129 10.43 14.58 3.86
C CYS A 129 11.67 13.69 4.07
N HIS A 130 12.34 13.28 3.00
CA HIS A 130 13.48 12.36 3.03
C HIS A 130 14.79 13.00 2.52
N GLU A 131 14.80 14.24 2.03
CA GLU A 131 16.02 14.88 1.51
C GLU A 131 17.13 15.00 2.57
N GLY A 132 16.77 15.12 3.86
CA GLY A 132 17.72 15.13 4.98
C GLY A 132 18.22 13.74 5.42
N THR A 133 17.55 12.67 5.00
CA THR A 133 17.93 11.29 5.27
C THR A 133 18.01 10.56 3.94
N LYS A 134 19.19 10.59 3.30
CA LYS A 134 19.53 9.72 2.15
C LYS A 134 19.51 8.24 2.57
N ASN A 135 18.36 7.74 2.97
CA ASN A 135 18.14 6.35 3.27
C ASN A 135 17.77 5.68 1.96
N LYS A 136 18.76 5.00 1.35
CA LYS A 136 18.57 4.13 0.18
C LYS A 136 17.44 3.10 0.35
N TYR A 137 16.94 2.88 1.56
CA TYR A 137 15.87 1.94 1.89
C TYR A 137 14.47 2.57 2.00
N LEU A 138 14.36 3.90 2.10
CA LEU A 138 13.09 4.64 2.16
C LEU A 138 12.58 4.95 0.74
N PHE A 139 13.52 5.19 -0.17
CA PHE A 139 13.32 5.10 -1.60
C PHE A 139 13.91 3.79 -2.08
N LYS A 140 13.19 2.68 -1.90
CA LYS A 140 13.22 1.75 -3.02
C LYS A 140 12.54 2.52 -4.14
N GLU A 141 13.33 3.13 -5.02
CA GLU A 141 12.79 3.46 -6.33
C GLU A 141 12.08 2.20 -6.83
N PRO A 142 10.84 2.29 -7.34
CA PRO A 142 10.24 1.16 -8.02
C PRO A 142 11.08 0.90 -9.27
N GLY A 143 12.14 0.12 -9.14
CA GLY A 143 13.08 -0.09 -10.22
C GLY A 143 14.52 -0.31 -9.78
N GLU A 144 14.86 -1.57 -9.54
CA GLU A 144 16.12 -2.09 -10.10
C GLU A 144 15.87 -3.41 -10.86
N GLY A 145 14.68 -3.57 -11.46
CA GLY A 145 14.39 -4.68 -12.36
C GLY A 145 12.90 -4.97 -12.56
N ILE A 146 12.59 -5.63 -13.68
CA ILE A 146 11.25 -6.15 -14.00
C ILE A 146 10.79 -7.17 -12.94
N GLU A 147 11.72 -7.98 -12.43
CA GLU A 147 11.46 -9.04 -11.44
C GLU A 147 10.91 -8.52 -10.09
N PRO A 148 11.55 -7.56 -9.38
CA PRO A 148 11.00 -6.99 -8.16
C PRO A 148 9.61 -6.37 -8.31
N THR A 149 9.37 -5.63 -9.40
CA THR A 149 8.06 -5.00 -9.65
C THR A 149 6.98 -6.03 -9.93
N PHE A 150 7.31 -7.09 -10.68
CA PHE A 150 6.40 -8.21 -10.91
C PHE A 150 5.99 -8.89 -9.60
N GLN A 151 6.96 -9.16 -8.72
CA GLN A 151 6.71 -9.74 -7.39
C GLN A 151 5.84 -8.83 -6.52
N GLU A 152 6.11 -7.52 -6.54
CA GLU A 152 5.32 -6.55 -5.81
C GLU A 152 3.85 -6.58 -6.24
N TYR A 153 3.56 -6.58 -7.54
CA TYR A 153 2.18 -6.63 -8.04
C TYR A 153 1.49 -7.96 -7.73
N MET A 154 2.22 -9.08 -7.78
CA MET A 154 1.72 -10.38 -7.31
C MET A 154 1.33 -10.36 -5.83
N HIS A 155 2.15 -9.73 -4.96
CA HIS A 155 1.81 -9.56 -3.55
C HIS A 155 0.60 -8.65 -3.37
N LYS A 156 0.51 -7.53 -4.11
CA LYS A 156 -0.66 -6.64 -4.07
C LYS A 156 -1.96 -7.36 -4.42
N ILE A 157 -1.96 -8.21 -5.46
CA ILE A 157 -3.12 -9.04 -5.81
C ILE A 157 -3.53 -9.95 -4.63
N SER A 158 -2.56 -10.56 -3.94
CA SER A 158 -2.82 -11.42 -2.78
C SER A 158 -3.37 -10.65 -1.58
N GLU A 159 -2.80 -9.49 -1.28
CA GLU A 159 -3.24 -8.60 -0.21
C GLU A 159 -4.66 -8.06 -0.47
N ASP A 160 -4.93 -7.60 -1.69
CA ASP A 160 -6.22 -7.08 -2.11
C ASP A 160 -7.29 -8.19 -2.10
N PHE A 161 -6.94 -9.42 -2.52
CA PHE A 161 -7.84 -10.57 -2.40
C PHE A 161 -8.21 -10.88 -0.94
N LYS A 162 -7.22 -10.93 -0.05
CA LYS A 162 -7.46 -11.17 1.37
C LYS A 162 -8.40 -10.12 1.95
N THR A 163 -8.21 -8.86 1.55
CA THR A 163 -9.02 -7.73 2.00
C THR A 163 -10.43 -7.76 1.43
N ALA A 164 -10.58 -8.00 0.12
CA ALA A 164 -11.87 -8.19 -0.55
C ALA A 164 -12.69 -9.31 0.11
N ARG A 165 -12.05 -10.42 0.47
CA ARG A 165 -12.70 -11.53 1.18
C ARG A 165 -13.28 -11.09 2.53
N ILE A 166 -12.48 -10.40 3.34
CA ILE A 166 -12.92 -9.90 4.67
C ILE A 166 -14.13 -8.98 4.52
N TYR A 167 -14.07 -8.02 3.59
CA TYR A 167 -15.19 -7.12 3.34
C TYR A 167 -16.42 -7.84 2.81
N SER A 168 -16.25 -8.82 1.94
CA SER A 168 -17.36 -9.61 1.42
C SER A 168 -18.04 -10.46 2.50
N GLU A 169 -17.26 -11.05 3.41
CA GLU A 169 -17.76 -11.81 4.57
C GLU A 169 -18.58 -10.90 5.51
N ASN A 170 -18.17 -9.64 5.63
CA ASN A 170 -18.88 -8.60 6.39
C ASN A 170 -20.05 -7.95 5.63
N LYS A 171 -20.29 -8.32 4.36
CA LYS A 171 -21.30 -7.70 3.47
C LYS A 171 -21.04 -6.22 3.16
N GLU A 172 -19.78 -5.79 3.23
CA GLU A 172 -19.28 -4.47 2.84
C GLU A 172 -19.01 -4.48 1.32
N PHE A 173 -20.09 -4.47 0.54
CA PHE A 173 -20.05 -4.73 -0.90
C PHE A 173 -19.33 -3.63 -1.70
N ASN A 174 -19.37 -2.37 -1.25
CA ASN A 174 -18.71 -1.27 -1.95
C ASN A 174 -17.18 -1.40 -1.81
N GLU A 175 -16.73 -1.66 -0.59
CA GLU A 175 -15.33 -1.91 -0.24
C GLU A 175 -14.83 -3.14 -0.99
N THR A 176 -15.62 -4.22 -1.00
CA THR A 176 -15.30 -5.42 -1.78
C THR A 176 -15.11 -5.09 -3.27
N GLU A 177 -16.01 -4.32 -3.88
CA GLU A 177 -15.90 -3.92 -5.29
C GLU A 177 -14.62 -3.13 -5.57
N GLU A 178 -14.24 -2.21 -4.67
CA GLU A 178 -13.01 -1.43 -4.81
C GLU A 178 -11.77 -2.35 -4.85
N TYR A 179 -11.64 -3.30 -3.92
CA TYR A 179 -10.49 -4.22 -3.92
C TYR A 179 -10.49 -5.18 -5.12
N LEU A 180 -11.65 -5.65 -5.59
CA LEU A 180 -11.72 -6.44 -6.82
C LEU A 180 -11.25 -5.64 -8.05
N LYS A 181 -11.51 -4.32 -8.08
CA LYS A 181 -10.98 -3.43 -9.14
C LYS A 181 -9.46 -3.28 -9.05
N LEU A 182 -8.90 -3.17 -7.84
CA LEU A 182 -7.45 -3.12 -7.64
C LEU A 182 -6.76 -4.41 -8.09
N ILE A 183 -7.34 -5.57 -7.81
CA ILE A 183 -6.87 -6.87 -8.32
C ILE A 183 -6.77 -6.85 -9.86
N ASN A 184 -7.84 -6.43 -10.55
CA ASN A 184 -7.83 -6.33 -12.02
C ASN A 184 -6.79 -5.33 -12.54
N PHE A 185 -6.59 -4.23 -11.84
CA PHE A 185 -5.57 -3.25 -12.19
C PHE A 185 -4.17 -3.87 -12.16
N TYR A 186 -3.80 -4.55 -11.07
CA TYR A 186 -2.48 -5.20 -10.96
C TYR A 186 -2.30 -6.36 -11.94
N LEU A 187 -3.34 -7.17 -12.16
CA LEU A 187 -3.29 -8.23 -13.19
C LEU A 187 -2.99 -7.65 -14.58
N GLY A 188 -3.60 -6.52 -14.92
CA GLY A 188 -3.33 -5.82 -16.18
C GLY A 188 -1.91 -5.27 -16.28
N LEU A 189 -1.28 -4.90 -15.17
CA LEU A 189 0.11 -4.46 -15.16
C LEU A 189 1.08 -5.63 -15.37
N LEU A 190 0.82 -6.80 -14.77
CA LEU A 190 1.69 -7.98 -14.86
C LEU A 190 1.97 -8.43 -16.30
N GLU A 191 1.00 -8.30 -17.21
CA GLU A 191 1.16 -8.68 -18.62
C GLU A 191 2.31 -7.91 -19.30
N GLY A 192 2.48 -6.64 -18.93
CA GLY A 192 3.49 -5.75 -19.48
C GLY A 192 4.88 -5.88 -18.85
N ILE A 193 4.98 -6.55 -17.69
CA ILE A 193 6.22 -6.65 -16.91
C ILE A 193 6.60 -8.10 -16.55
N PHE A 194 6.24 -9.06 -17.40
CA PHE A 194 6.56 -10.46 -17.15
C PHE A 194 8.08 -10.72 -17.19
N PRO A 195 8.70 -11.23 -16.10
CA PRO A 195 10.13 -11.51 -16.08
C PRO A 195 10.46 -12.86 -16.74
N GLU A 196 11.71 -13.02 -17.18
CA GLU A 196 12.18 -14.30 -17.72
C GLU A 196 12.33 -15.37 -16.62
N LYS A 197 12.73 -14.95 -15.42
CA LYS A 197 12.93 -15.82 -14.26
C LYS A 197 12.05 -15.40 -13.09
N GLY A 198 11.61 -16.40 -12.33
CA GLY A 198 10.89 -16.20 -11.09
C GLY A 198 11.83 -15.84 -9.93
N PRO A 199 11.27 -15.59 -8.73
CA PRO A 199 12.06 -15.29 -7.53
C PRO A 199 13.02 -16.42 -7.13
N SER A 200 12.71 -17.66 -7.55
CA SER A 200 13.54 -18.85 -7.35
C SER A 200 14.69 -18.97 -8.37
N GLY A 201 14.81 -18.04 -9.33
CA GLY A 201 15.78 -18.09 -10.42
C GLY A 201 15.42 -19.05 -11.55
N ILE A 202 14.25 -19.70 -11.47
CA ILE A 202 13.76 -20.66 -12.46
C ILE A 202 13.07 -19.91 -13.61
N ILE A 203 13.30 -20.36 -14.85
CA ILE A 203 12.64 -19.79 -16.04
C ILE A 203 11.13 -20.01 -15.94
N LEU A 204 10.37 -18.93 -16.13
CA LEU A 204 8.91 -18.96 -16.05
C LEU A 204 8.28 -19.39 -17.39
N ASP A 205 7.21 -20.18 -17.31
CA ASP A 205 6.33 -20.46 -18.44
C ASP A 205 5.38 -19.27 -18.67
N ARG A 206 5.80 -18.34 -19.55
CA ARG A 206 5.02 -17.13 -19.86
C ARG A 206 3.62 -17.45 -20.36
N ASP A 207 3.50 -18.37 -21.30
CA ASP A 207 2.22 -18.68 -21.93
C ASP A 207 1.28 -19.36 -20.94
N GLY A 208 1.80 -20.30 -20.15
CA GLY A 208 1.06 -20.95 -19.07
C GLY A 208 0.66 -19.99 -17.95
N PHE A 209 1.50 -19.00 -17.61
CA PHE A 209 1.16 -17.96 -16.64
C PHE A 209 0.07 -17.04 -17.18
N ILE A 210 0.21 -16.54 -18.41
CA ILE A 210 -0.79 -15.66 -19.05
C ILE A 210 -2.15 -16.35 -19.15
N ARG A 211 -2.19 -17.65 -19.46
CA ARG A 211 -3.45 -18.42 -19.47
C ARG A 211 -4.12 -18.42 -18.09
N ARG A 212 -3.38 -18.78 -17.03
CA ARG A 212 -3.89 -18.78 -15.65
C ARG A 212 -4.34 -17.39 -15.21
N MET A 213 -3.60 -16.36 -15.63
CA MET A 213 -3.95 -14.97 -15.35
C MET A 213 -5.29 -14.60 -16.00
N LYS A 214 -5.52 -15.01 -17.26
CA LYS A 214 -6.82 -14.80 -17.94
C LYS A 214 -7.96 -15.54 -17.26
N ASP A 215 -7.73 -16.76 -16.79
CA ASP A 215 -8.73 -17.53 -16.03
C ASP A 215 -9.09 -16.82 -14.71
N PHE A 216 -8.07 -16.30 -14.00
CA PHE A 216 -8.28 -15.52 -12.78
C PHE A 216 -8.98 -14.18 -13.04
N VAL A 217 -8.65 -13.48 -14.13
CA VAL A 217 -9.35 -12.25 -14.55
C VAL A 217 -10.84 -12.52 -14.74
N LYS A 218 -11.20 -13.59 -15.46
CA LYS A 218 -12.59 -13.98 -15.68
C LYS A 218 -13.32 -14.26 -14.36
N LEU A 219 -12.67 -15.00 -13.46
CA LEU A 219 -13.20 -15.26 -12.13
C LEU A 219 -13.42 -13.96 -11.33
N ASN A 220 -12.51 -12.99 -11.47
CA ASN A 220 -12.62 -11.68 -10.84
C ASN A 220 -13.75 -10.82 -11.43
N GLU A 221 -13.97 -10.88 -12.74
CA GLU A 221 -15.12 -10.23 -13.40
C GLU A 221 -16.46 -10.80 -12.93
N ASP A 222 -16.56 -12.13 -12.81
CA ASP A 222 -17.75 -12.80 -12.28
C ASP A 222 -18.02 -12.40 -10.82
N ALA A 223 -16.99 -12.28 -9.99
CA ALA A 223 -17.14 -11.78 -8.62
C ALA A 223 -17.62 -10.33 -8.57
N GLN A 224 -17.07 -9.44 -9.40
CA GLN A 224 -17.54 -8.05 -9.46
C GLN A 224 -19.02 -7.98 -9.86
N LYS A 225 -19.47 -8.84 -10.77
CA LYS A 225 -20.89 -8.96 -11.11
C LYS A 225 -21.72 -9.42 -9.91
N ASN A 226 -21.28 -10.46 -9.19
CA ASN A 226 -21.96 -10.94 -7.99
C ASN A 226 -22.06 -9.87 -6.89
N ILE A 227 -20.98 -9.12 -6.67
CA ILE A 227 -20.94 -8.04 -5.68
C ILE A 227 -21.91 -6.91 -6.03
N LYS A 228 -22.05 -6.55 -7.30
CA LYS A 228 -23.08 -5.60 -7.77
C LYS A 228 -24.50 -6.11 -7.51
N GLU A 229 -24.71 -7.42 -7.53
CA GLU A 229 -25.96 -8.09 -7.15
C GLU A 229 -26.09 -8.34 -5.64
N ARG A 230 -25.17 -7.80 -4.82
CA ARG A 230 -25.09 -7.98 -3.36
C ARG A 230 -24.96 -9.44 -2.93
N LYS A 231 -24.24 -10.23 -3.72
CA LYS A 231 -23.92 -11.64 -3.44
C LYS A 231 -22.45 -11.76 -3.05
N VAL A 232 -22.19 -12.58 -2.02
CA VAL A 232 -20.83 -12.98 -1.65
C VAL A 232 -20.22 -13.76 -2.81
N PHE A 233 -18.95 -13.49 -3.12
CA PHE A 233 -18.24 -14.21 -4.18
C PHE A 233 -17.59 -15.50 -3.63
N ASP A 234 -17.32 -16.47 -4.51
CA ASP A 234 -16.70 -17.75 -4.13
C ASP A 234 -15.20 -17.57 -3.80
N ALA A 235 -14.91 -17.32 -2.52
CA ALA A 235 -13.56 -17.09 -2.03
C ALA A 235 -12.64 -18.32 -2.18
N GLU A 236 -13.17 -19.55 -2.18
CA GLU A 236 -12.34 -20.75 -2.32
C GLU A 236 -11.87 -20.94 -3.76
N SER A 237 -12.75 -20.71 -4.74
CA SER A 237 -12.34 -20.70 -6.16
C SER A 237 -11.27 -19.63 -6.44
N PHE A 238 -11.39 -18.46 -5.81
CA PHE A 238 -10.38 -17.41 -5.90
C PHE A 238 -9.05 -17.82 -5.30
N LYS A 239 -9.08 -18.31 -4.06
CA LYS A 239 -7.88 -18.75 -3.35
C LYS A 239 -7.15 -19.83 -4.14
N LYS A 240 -7.88 -20.79 -4.71
CA LYS A 240 -7.31 -21.83 -5.57
C LYS A 240 -6.62 -21.21 -6.80
N SER A 241 -7.33 -20.36 -7.53
CA SER A 241 -6.81 -19.76 -8.76
C SER A 241 -5.61 -18.81 -8.50
N LEU A 242 -5.65 -18.05 -7.42
CA LEU A 242 -4.52 -17.22 -6.98
C LEU A 242 -3.32 -18.09 -6.59
N ASN A 243 -3.54 -19.21 -5.88
CA ASN A 243 -2.47 -20.15 -5.56
C ASN A 243 -1.83 -20.72 -6.82
N GLU A 244 -2.60 -21.00 -7.88
CA GLU A 244 -2.03 -21.46 -9.15
C GLU A 244 -1.10 -20.40 -9.79
N LEU A 245 -1.43 -19.11 -9.67
CA LEU A 245 -0.53 -18.03 -10.09
C LEU A 245 0.72 -17.93 -9.22
N CYS A 246 0.58 -18.03 -7.90
CA CYS A 246 1.71 -18.01 -6.97
C CYS A 246 2.65 -19.19 -7.21
N VAL A 247 2.11 -20.40 -7.40
CA VAL A 247 2.91 -21.60 -7.71
C VAL A 247 3.59 -21.45 -9.07
N ALA A 248 2.90 -20.92 -10.09
CA ALA A 248 3.53 -20.64 -11.39
C ALA A 248 4.67 -19.60 -11.30
N CYS A 249 4.66 -18.72 -10.31
CA CYS A 249 5.72 -17.75 -10.05
C CYS A 249 6.90 -18.34 -9.25
N HIS A 250 6.62 -19.10 -8.18
CA HIS A 250 7.64 -19.57 -7.23
C HIS A 250 8.20 -20.97 -7.54
N GLU A 251 7.34 -21.87 -8.03
CA GLU A 251 7.61 -23.30 -8.22
C GLU A 251 7.06 -23.75 -9.60
N PRO A 252 7.49 -23.12 -10.72
CA PRO A 252 6.89 -23.33 -12.05
C PRO A 252 6.96 -24.79 -12.53
N GLU A 253 7.91 -25.58 -12.03
CA GLU A 253 8.02 -27.02 -12.29
C GLU A 253 6.86 -27.85 -11.76
N ARG A 254 6.10 -27.37 -10.76
CA ARG A 254 4.94 -28.09 -10.20
C ARG A 254 3.66 -27.92 -10.99
N VAL A 255 3.66 -27.03 -11.98
CA VAL A 255 2.50 -26.63 -12.78
C VAL A 255 2.68 -26.89 -14.29
N LYS A 256 3.72 -27.64 -14.65
CA LYS A 256 3.95 -28.16 -16.01
C LYS A 256 3.00 -29.29 -16.36
#